data_AF-A0A945PEQ5-F1
#
_entry.id   AF-A0A945PEQ5-F1
#
_cell.length_a   1.000
_cell.length_b   1.000
_cell.length_c   1.000
_cell.angle_alpha   90.00
_cell.angle_beta   90.00
_cell.angle_gamma   90.00
#
_symmetry.space_group_name_H-M   'P 1'
#
loop_
_entity.id
_entity.type
_entity.pdbx_description
1 polymer ?
#
loop_
_entity_poly.entity_id
_entity_poly.type
_entity_poly.pdbx_seq_one_letter_code
_entity_poly.pdbx_strand_id
1 'polypeptide(L)'
;MAPDHQILSLMTIDDLIGHVADARARSLELMGDLSDEQLLGPKLDCVNPGRWEIGHHAWFQSQWVLRAAAGQDRVREDEDVLYDSMEIDHKTRWDLPLPERTETFAYVAEVLQRTLALLRDNPSDEVVYHALYATLHEDMHTEALTYTRQTHGWPAPNLGIQIDPGDVDGGGPLPGDVEIPGGTLQLGSSANAAFVFDNEKWAHPVQLAPFRIARAAVTQAEYAEFVDAGGYAEE
;
A
#
# COMPACT_ATOMS: atom_id res chain seq x y z
N MET A 1 12.74 13.62 -22.73
CA MET A 1 13.42 12.33 -22.91
C MET A 1 13.26 11.60 -21.60
N ALA A 2 12.30 10.68 -21.53
CA ALA A 2 12.24 9.75 -20.41
C ALA A 2 13.55 8.95 -20.43
N PRO A 3 14.29 8.88 -19.32
CA PRO A 3 15.49 8.07 -19.29
C PRO A 3 15.08 6.60 -19.40
N ASP A 4 15.67 5.90 -20.39
CA ASP A 4 15.53 4.46 -20.63
C ASP A 4 15.37 3.70 -19.31
N HIS A 5 14.24 3.03 -19.10
CA HIS A 5 13.92 2.07 -18.05
C HIS A 5 14.80 2.13 -16.78
N GLN A 6 14.86 3.25 -16.05
CA GLN A 6 15.71 3.33 -14.84
C GLN A 6 15.33 2.29 -13.78
N ILE A 7 14.05 1.91 -13.71
CA ILE A 7 13.56 0.81 -12.87
C ILE A 7 14.24 -0.52 -13.23
N LEU A 8 14.52 -0.76 -14.52
CA LEU A 8 15.17 -1.99 -14.96
C LEU A 8 16.67 -2.06 -14.63
N SER A 9 17.23 -0.98 -14.06
CA SER A 9 18.54 -1.04 -13.40
C SER A 9 18.49 -1.67 -12.00
N LEU A 10 17.30 -1.75 -11.39
CA LEU A 10 17.08 -2.30 -10.05
C LEU A 10 16.50 -3.72 -10.08
N MET A 11 15.66 -4.03 -11.07
CA MET A 11 14.96 -5.32 -11.18
C MET A 11 14.68 -5.67 -12.64
N THR A 12 14.46 -6.95 -12.94
CA THR A 12 14.06 -7.38 -14.29
C THR A 12 12.54 -7.21 -14.51
N ILE A 13 12.08 -7.37 -15.75
CA ILE A 13 10.64 -7.43 -16.04
C ILE A 13 9.98 -8.64 -15.35
N ASP A 14 10.68 -9.77 -15.27
CA ASP A 14 10.16 -10.95 -14.59
C ASP A 14 10.02 -10.72 -13.08
N ASP A 15 10.96 -9.99 -12.46
CA ASP A 15 10.85 -9.57 -11.06
C ASP A 15 9.63 -8.66 -10.86
N LEU A 16 9.43 -7.67 -11.73
CA LEU A 16 8.27 -6.77 -11.66
C LEU A 16 6.94 -7.52 -11.86
N ILE A 17 6.88 -8.45 -12.81
CA ILE A 17 5.74 -9.36 -13.00
C ILE A 17 5.47 -10.15 -11.70
N GLY A 18 6.55 -10.63 -11.06
CA GLY A 18 6.49 -11.28 -9.76
C GLY A 18 5.87 -10.37 -8.69
N HIS A 19 6.35 -9.15 -8.55
CA HIS A 19 5.82 -8.18 -7.57
C HIS A 19 4.35 -7.82 -7.84
N VAL A 20 3.96 -7.58 -9.09
CA VAL A 20 2.56 -7.31 -9.46
C VAL A 20 1.65 -8.48 -9.09
N ALA A 21 2.09 -9.71 -9.35
CA ALA A 21 1.32 -10.90 -9.00
C ALA A 21 1.28 -11.13 -7.48
N ASP A 22 2.38 -10.87 -6.77
CA ASP A 22 2.48 -11.03 -5.32
C ASP A 22 1.57 -10.06 -4.57
N ALA A 23 1.60 -8.77 -4.90
CA ALA A 23 0.72 -7.77 -4.30
C ALA A 23 -0.76 -8.16 -4.46
N ARG A 24 -1.14 -8.64 -5.64
CA ARG A 24 -2.51 -9.13 -5.90
C ARG A 24 -2.84 -10.39 -5.12
N ALA A 25 -1.92 -11.35 -5.03
CA ALA A 25 -2.15 -12.54 -4.25
C ALA A 25 -2.35 -12.17 -2.77
N ARG A 26 -1.51 -11.28 -2.23
CA ARG A 26 -1.57 -10.86 -0.83
C ARG A 26 -2.86 -10.12 -0.49
N SER A 27 -3.31 -9.19 -1.33
CA SER A 27 -4.57 -8.47 -1.11
C SER A 27 -5.78 -9.43 -1.09
N LEU A 28 -5.76 -10.47 -1.92
CA LEU A 28 -6.77 -11.52 -1.92
C LEU A 28 -6.65 -12.50 -0.75
N GLU A 29 -5.45 -12.84 -0.29
CA GLU A 29 -5.26 -13.65 0.93
C GLU A 29 -5.79 -12.95 2.19
N LEU A 30 -5.65 -11.62 2.25
CA LEU A 30 -6.11 -10.82 3.39
C LEU A 30 -7.63 -10.72 3.52
N MET A 31 -8.38 -10.85 2.41
CA MET A 31 -9.81 -10.55 2.39
C MET A 31 -10.66 -11.67 1.79
N GLY A 32 -10.05 -12.62 1.08
CA GLY A 32 -10.72 -13.65 0.30
C GLY A 32 -11.43 -14.73 1.13
N ASP A 33 -11.13 -14.87 2.41
CA ASP A 33 -11.82 -15.79 3.32
C ASP A 33 -13.01 -15.15 4.06
N LEU A 34 -13.17 -13.83 3.98
CA LEU A 34 -14.27 -13.10 4.59
C LEU A 34 -15.59 -13.35 3.85
N SER A 35 -16.72 -13.28 4.56
CA SER A 35 -18.05 -13.35 3.95
C SER A 35 -18.40 -12.08 3.16
N ASP A 36 -19.45 -12.11 2.34
CA ASP A 36 -19.93 -10.92 1.63
C ASP A 36 -20.37 -9.81 2.59
N GLU A 37 -20.98 -10.18 3.73
CA GLU A 37 -21.34 -9.25 4.80
C GLU A 37 -20.11 -8.60 5.43
N GLN A 38 -19.04 -9.36 5.65
CA GLN A 38 -17.78 -8.83 6.17
C GLN A 38 -17.05 -7.95 5.16
N LEU A 39 -17.05 -8.31 3.88
CA LEU A 39 -16.43 -7.50 2.82
C LEU A 39 -17.08 -6.11 2.69
N LEU A 40 -18.33 -5.95 3.12
CA LEU A 40 -18.90 -4.63 3.34
C LEU A 40 -18.56 -4.12 4.74
N GLY A 41 -18.89 -4.90 5.78
CA GLY A 41 -18.67 -4.56 7.17
C GLY A 41 -19.63 -3.48 7.70
N PRO A 42 -19.54 -3.11 8.99
CA PRO A 42 -20.19 -1.93 9.52
C PRO A 42 -19.41 -0.66 9.13
N LYS A 43 -20.12 0.42 8.81
CA LYS A 43 -19.49 1.72 8.50
C LYS A 43 -18.70 2.26 9.67
N LEU A 44 -17.41 2.51 9.45
CA LEU A 44 -16.49 3.16 10.39
C LEU A 44 -15.79 4.33 9.68
N ASP A 45 -15.49 5.39 10.42
CA ASP A 45 -14.88 6.60 9.84
C ASP A 45 -13.39 6.43 9.50
N CYS A 46 -12.73 5.38 10.00
CA CYS A 46 -11.29 5.15 9.86
C CYS A 46 -10.89 4.07 8.84
N VAL A 47 -11.85 3.39 8.22
CA VAL A 47 -11.61 2.31 7.25
C VAL A 47 -12.60 2.38 6.08
N ASN A 48 -12.22 1.81 4.94
CA ASN A 48 -13.10 1.64 3.79
C ASN A 48 -13.77 0.25 3.80
N PRO A 49 -14.90 0.06 3.08
CA PRO A 49 -15.44 -1.26 2.84
C PRO A 49 -14.43 -2.13 2.09
N GLY A 50 -14.17 -3.35 2.57
CA GLY A 50 -13.21 -4.27 1.95
C GLY A 50 -13.48 -4.57 0.47
N ARG A 51 -14.75 -4.68 0.07
CA ARG A 51 -15.15 -4.87 -1.33
C ARG A 51 -14.82 -3.66 -2.19
N TRP A 52 -14.92 -2.46 -1.64
CA TRP A 52 -14.53 -1.23 -2.32
C TRP A 52 -13.02 -1.17 -2.50
N GLU A 53 -12.25 -1.45 -1.44
CA GLU A 53 -10.79 -1.47 -1.47
C GLU A 53 -10.24 -2.46 -2.51
N ILE A 54 -10.87 -3.63 -2.61
CA ILE A 54 -10.48 -4.65 -3.60
C ILE A 54 -10.72 -4.14 -5.04
N GLY A 55 -11.87 -3.54 -5.31
CA GLY A 55 -12.11 -2.94 -6.62
C GLY A 55 -11.20 -1.73 -6.90
N HIS A 56 -10.88 -0.96 -5.86
CA HIS A 56 -10.07 0.25 -5.96
C HIS A 56 -8.63 -0.01 -6.42
N HIS A 57 -7.94 -1.01 -5.87
CA HIS A 57 -6.58 -1.28 -6.35
C HIS A 57 -6.56 -1.75 -7.81
N ALA A 58 -7.58 -2.49 -8.26
CA ALA A 58 -7.73 -2.87 -9.67
C ALA A 58 -8.07 -1.66 -10.55
N TRP A 59 -8.92 -0.75 -10.06
CA TRP A 59 -9.19 0.51 -10.74
C TRP A 59 -7.91 1.34 -10.92
N PHE A 60 -7.10 1.47 -9.87
CA PHE A 60 -5.86 2.22 -9.92
C PHE A 60 -4.89 1.63 -10.96
N GLN A 61 -4.74 0.31 -10.98
CA GLN A 61 -3.95 -0.39 -11.99
C GLN A 61 -4.52 -0.22 -13.41
N SER A 62 -5.84 -0.30 -13.58
CA SER A 62 -6.54 -0.05 -14.85
C SER A 62 -6.28 1.37 -15.36
N GLN A 63 -6.46 2.36 -14.50
CA GLN A 63 -6.31 3.78 -14.79
C GLN A 63 -4.88 4.12 -15.24
N TRP A 64 -3.87 3.66 -14.51
CA TRP A 64 -2.50 4.07 -14.76
C TRP A 64 -1.78 3.19 -15.76
N VAL A 65 -1.94 1.88 -15.69
CA VAL A 65 -1.21 0.95 -16.55
C VAL A 65 -1.94 0.75 -17.88
N LEU A 66 -3.20 0.33 -17.83
CA LEU A 66 -3.93 -0.05 -19.03
C LEU A 66 -4.29 1.18 -19.86
N ARG A 67 -4.87 2.20 -19.21
CA ARG A 67 -5.42 3.38 -19.87
C ARG A 67 -4.36 4.44 -20.12
N ALA A 68 -3.73 4.98 -19.07
CA ALA A 68 -2.80 6.10 -19.21
C ALA A 68 -1.51 5.70 -19.96
N ALA A 69 -0.87 4.60 -19.56
CA ALA A 69 0.39 4.17 -20.16
C ALA A 69 0.23 3.40 -21.49
N ALA A 70 -0.75 2.50 -21.59
CA ALA A 70 -0.93 1.63 -22.76
C ALA A 70 -2.06 2.04 -23.72
N GLY A 71 -2.89 3.02 -23.37
CA GLY A 71 -3.98 3.50 -24.22
C GLY A 71 -5.09 2.48 -24.47
N GLN A 72 -5.24 1.47 -23.60
CA GLN A 72 -6.32 0.48 -23.68
C GLN A 72 -7.64 1.06 -23.14
N ASP A 73 -8.75 0.44 -23.56
CA ASP A 73 -10.07 0.71 -23.01
C ASP A 73 -10.19 0.23 -21.56
N ARG A 74 -11.18 0.80 -20.87
CA ARG A 74 -11.58 0.39 -19.53
C ARG A 74 -11.94 -1.09 -19.50
N VAL A 75 -11.69 -1.74 -18.37
CA VAL A 75 -12.16 -3.11 -18.17
C VAL A 75 -13.65 -3.13 -17.82
N ARG A 76 -14.14 -2.10 -17.13
CA ARG A 76 -15.58 -1.86 -16.92
C ARG A 76 -15.97 -0.41 -17.23
N GLU A 77 -17.17 -0.20 -17.75
CA GLU A 77 -17.67 1.14 -18.07
C GLU A 77 -17.88 2.01 -16.81
N ASP A 78 -18.22 1.40 -15.68
CA ASP A 78 -18.56 2.05 -14.41
C ASP A 78 -17.38 2.17 -13.43
N GLU A 79 -16.17 1.75 -13.81
CA GLU A 79 -15.05 1.61 -12.87
C GLU A 79 -14.67 2.93 -12.17
N ASP A 80 -14.70 4.07 -12.86
CA ASP A 80 -14.39 5.38 -12.23
C ASP A 80 -15.46 5.80 -11.23
N VAL A 81 -16.74 5.55 -11.54
CA VAL A 81 -17.86 5.93 -10.67
C VAL A 81 -17.87 5.11 -9.38
N LEU A 82 -17.34 3.88 -9.45
CA LEU A 82 -17.33 2.95 -8.33
C LEU A 82 -16.07 3.07 -7.48
N TYR A 83 -14.93 3.38 -8.08
CA TYR A 83 -13.63 3.11 -7.44
C TYR A 83 -12.61 4.25 -7.52
N ASP A 84 -12.91 5.38 -8.15
CA ASP A 84 -11.99 6.52 -8.16
C ASP A 84 -11.88 7.18 -6.78
N SER A 85 -10.77 6.95 -6.08
CA SER A 85 -10.54 7.50 -4.74
C SER A 85 -10.35 9.01 -4.70
N MET A 86 -10.06 9.63 -5.85
CA MET A 86 -9.86 11.08 -5.98
C MET A 86 -11.19 11.82 -6.07
N GLU A 87 -12.21 11.19 -6.65
CA GLU A 87 -13.55 11.76 -6.83
C GLU A 87 -14.55 11.28 -5.77
N ILE A 88 -14.33 10.11 -5.18
CA ILE A 88 -15.26 9.49 -4.23
C ILE A 88 -14.83 9.74 -2.78
N ASP A 89 -15.60 10.56 -2.10
CA ASP A 89 -15.50 10.80 -0.66
C ASP A 89 -15.55 9.50 0.16
N HIS A 90 -14.72 9.41 1.20
CA HIS A 90 -14.60 8.24 2.07
C HIS A 90 -15.96 7.72 2.58
N LYS A 91 -16.85 8.62 3.00
CA LYS A 91 -18.16 8.25 3.54
C LYS A 91 -19.10 7.68 2.46
N THR A 92 -18.97 8.11 1.22
CA THR A 92 -19.84 7.72 0.09
C THR A 92 -19.57 6.28 -0.35
N ARG A 93 -18.33 5.79 -0.17
CA ARG A 93 -17.88 4.45 -0.59
C ARG A 93 -18.76 3.31 -0.06
N TRP A 94 -19.38 3.51 1.10
CA TRP A 94 -20.28 2.56 1.77
C TRP A 94 -21.64 2.40 1.09
N ASP A 95 -22.08 3.44 0.38
CA ASP A 95 -23.43 3.54 -0.18
C ASP A 95 -23.43 3.35 -1.71
N LEU A 96 -22.26 3.08 -2.30
CA LEU A 96 -22.11 2.84 -3.72
C LEU A 96 -22.76 1.51 -4.15
N PRO A 97 -23.32 1.44 -5.37
CA PRO A 97 -23.87 0.22 -5.92
C PRO A 97 -22.74 -0.72 -6.39
N LEU A 98 -21.90 -1.16 -5.45
CA LEU A 98 -20.77 -2.02 -5.75
C LEU A 98 -21.25 -3.35 -6.35
N PRO A 99 -20.59 -3.84 -7.42
CA PRO A 99 -20.87 -5.15 -7.99
C PRO A 99 -20.80 -6.25 -6.95
N GLU A 100 -21.44 -7.38 -7.25
CA GLU A 100 -21.35 -8.53 -6.36
C GLU A 100 -19.91 -9.03 -6.28
N ARG A 101 -19.62 -9.83 -5.25
CA ARG A 101 -18.27 -10.34 -5.00
C ARG A 101 -17.67 -11.01 -6.24
N THR A 102 -18.43 -11.88 -6.90
CA THR A 102 -17.97 -12.61 -8.08
C THR A 102 -17.60 -11.67 -9.24
N GLU A 103 -18.36 -10.60 -9.44
CA GLU A 103 -18.11 -9.60 -10.48
C GLU A 103 -16.91 -8.71 -10.13
N THR A 104 -16.78 -8.31 -8.87
CA THR A 104 -15.64 -7.53 -8.38
C THR A 104 -14.34 -8.32 -8.54
N PHE A 105 -14.33 -9.60 -8.16
CA PHE A 105 -13.13 -10.43 -8.26
C PHE A 105 -12.80 -10.78 -9.72
N ALA A 106 -13.81 -10.94 -10.58
CA ALA A 106 -13.60 -11.13 -12.01
C ALA A 106 -12.96 -9.87 -12.65
N TYR A 107 -13.44 -8.68 -12.29
CA TYR A 107 -12.84 -7.41 -12.70
C TYR A 107 -11.36 -7.31 -12.29
N VAL A 108 -11.08 -7.57 -11.02
CA VAL A 108 -9.73 -7.55 -10.45
C VAL A 108 -8.81 -8.53 -11.20
N ALA A 109 -9.28 -9.76 -11.44
CA ALA A 109 -8.51 -10.76 -12.18
C ALA A 109 -8.22 -10.35 -13.63
N GLU A 110 -9.20 -9.76 -14.32
CA GLU A 110 -9.03 -9.29 -15.71
C GLU A 110 -8.02 -8.14 -15.81
N VAL A 111 -8.06 -7.17 -14.90
CA VAL A 111 -7.06 -6.08 -14.85
C VAL A 111 -5.65 -6.64 -14.63
N LEU A 112 -5.49 -7.61 -13.71
CA LEU A 112 -4.21 -8.27 -13.48
C LEU A 112 -3.72 -8.94 -14.77
N GLN A 113 -4.56 -9.75 -15.40
CA GLN A 113 -4.18 -10.51 -16.60
C GLN A 113 -3.71 -9.60 -17.74
N ARG A 114 -4.43 -8.50 -17.99
CA ARG A 114 -4.04 -7.51 -19.00
C ARG A 114 -2.73 -6.79 -18.65
N THR A 115 -2.54 -6.45 -17.39
CA THR A 115 -1.31 -5.82 -16.90
C THR A 115 -0.11 -6.74 -17.09
N LEU A 116 -0.24 -8.01 -16.69
CA LEU A 116 0.82 -9.00 -16.87
C LEU A 116 1.11 -9.29 -18.35
N ALA A 117 0.09 -9.29 -19.22
CA ALA A 117 0.30 -9.43 -20.65
C ALA A 117 1.08 -8.23 -21.22
N LEU A 118 0.75 -6.99 -20.83
CA LEU A 118 1.49 -5.80 -21.24
C LEU A 118 2.96 -5.86 -20.81
N LEU A 119 3.23 -6.25 -19.57
CA LEU A 119 4.60 -6.37 -19.07
C LEU A 119 5.41 -7.43 -19.83
N ARG A 120 4.79 -8.54 -20.25
CA ARG A 120 5.48 -9.59 -21.03
C ARG A 120 5.69 -9.21 -22.48
N ASP A 121 4.66 -8.67 -23.12
CA ASP A 121 4.60 -8.58 -24.59
C ASP A 121 4.96 -7.19 -25.11
N ASN A 122 4.75 -6.13 -24.31
CA ASN A 122 4.99 -4.73 -24.71
C ASN A 122 5.33 -3.79 -23.52
N PRO A 123 6.43 -4.04 -22.79
CA PRO A 123 6.80 -3.22 -21.63
C PRO A 123 7.45 -1.90 -22.04
N SER A 124 6.65 -0.87 -22.34
CA SER A 124 7.18 0.50 -22.49
C SER A 124 7.67 1.07 -21.15
N ASP A 125 8.50 2.12 -21.18
CA ASP A 125 8.95 2.83 -19.97
C ASP A 125 7.77 3.25 -19.07
N GLU A 126 6.73 3.82 -19.69
CA GLU A 126 5.51 4.25 -19.00
C GLU A 126 4.76 3.07 -18.38
N VAL A 127 4.67 1.93 -19.07
CA VAL A 127 4.04 0.71 -18.53
C VAL A 127 4.83 0.18 -17.35
N VAL A 128 6.16 0.10 -17.46
CA VAL A 128 7.03 -0.37 -16.37
C VAL A 128 6.91 0.53 -15.14
N TYR A 129 6.96 1.85 -15.34
CA TYR A 129 6.81 2.82 -14.26
C TYR A 129 5.45 2.72 -13.57
N HIS A 130 4.36 2.76 -14.35
CA HIS A 130 3.02 2.73 -13.79
C HIS A 130 2.65 1.37 -13.20
N ALA A 131 3.22 0.27 -13.71
CA ALA A 131 3.06 -1.05 -13.10
C ALA A 131 3.69 -1.08 -11.70
N LEU A 132 4.94 -0.62 -11.55
CA LEU A 132 5.57 -0.52 -10.23
C LEU A 132 4.79 0.44 -9.32
N TYR A 133 4.36 1.58 -9.84
CA TYR A 133 3.55 2.54 -9.08
C TYR A 133 2.25 1.92 -8.56
N ALA A 134 1.51 1.21 -9.43
CA ALA A 134 0.27 0.53 -9.06
C ALA A 134 0.52 -0.63 -8.09
N THR A 135 1.63 -1.36 -8.21
CA THR A 135 2.04 -2.40 -7.26
C THR A 135 2.29 -1.82 -5.87
N LEU A 136 3.11 -0.76 -5.77
CA LEU A 136 3.40 -0.14 -4.48
C LEU A 136 2.14 0.50 -3.86
N HIS A 137 1.24 1.05 -4.69
CA HIS A 137 -0.07 1.51 -4.24
C HIS A 137 -0.93 0.35 -3.71
N GLU A 138 -0.96 -0.80 -4.37
CA GLU A 138 -1.67 -1.99 -3.89
C GLU A 138 -1.06 -2.53 -2.58
N ASP A 139 0.27 -2.46 -2.40
CA ASP A 139 0.93 -2.82 -1.14
C ASP A 139 0.56 -1.86 0.01
N MET A 140 0.46 -0.56 -0.27
CA MET A 140 -0.06 0.41 0.71
C MET A 140 -1.50 0.07 1.13
N HIS A 141 -2.35 -0.30 0.16
CA HIS A 141 -3.71 -0.76 0.46
C HIS A 141 -3.74 -2.12 1.15
N THR A 142 -2.76 -2.99 0.94
CA THR A 142 -2.61 -4.27 1.65
C THR A 142 -2.36 -4.04 3.15
N GLU A 143 -1.54 -3.05 3.50
CA GLU A 143 -1.43 -2.57 4.89
C GLU A 143 -2.78 -2.06 5.41
N ALA A 144 -3.53 -1.32 4.58
CA ALA A 144 -4.86 -0.84 4.93
C ALA A 144 -5.88 -1.96 5.19
N LEU A 145 -5.87 -3.00 4.36
CA LEU A 145 -6.70 -4.19 4.55
C LEU A 145 -6.36 -4.90 5.86
N THR A 146 -5.08 -4.94 6.23
CA THR A 146 -4.63 -5.57 7.48
C THR A 146 -5.16 -4.82 8.70
N TYR A 147 -4.99 -3.51 8.79
CA TYR A 147 -5.56 -2.76 9.93
C TYR A 147 -7.08 -2.70 9.87
N THR A 148 -7.72 -2.75 8.69
CA THR A 148 -9.18 -2.82 8.55
C THR A 148 -9.72 -4.09 9.20
N ARG A 149 -9.11 -5.24 8.88
CA ARG A 149 -9.46 -6.54 9.44
C ARG A 149 -9.29 -6.56 10.96
N GLN A 150 -8.18 -6.01 11.46
CA GLN A 150 -7.94 -5.86 12.90
C GLN A 150 -8.97 -4.94 13.57
N THR A 151 -9.29 -3.80 12.96
CA THR A 151 -10.23 -2.79 13.49
C THR A 151 -11.63 -3.37 13.65
N HIS A 152 -12.06 -4.22 12.72
CA HIS A 152 -13.35 -4.91 12.83
C HIS A 152 -13.33 -6.12 13.79
N GLY A 153 -12.17 -6.52 14.29
CA GLY A 153 -12.02 -7.70 15.15
C GLY A 153 -12.33 -9.02 14.44
N TRP A 154 -12.15 -9.07 13.12
CA TRP A 154 -12.33 -10.31 12.36
C TRP A 154 -11.19 -11.29 12.64
N PRO A 155 -11.40 -12.61 12.42
CA PRO A 155 -10.35 -13.61 12.61
C PRO A 155 -9.10 -13.27 11.80
N ALA A 156 -7.90 -13.64 12.27
CA ALA A 156 -6.68 -13.41 11.51
C ALA A 156 -6.71 -14.10 10.13
N PRO A 157 -6.13 -13.50 9.07
CA PRO A 157 -6.02 -14.11 7.76
C PRO A 157 -5.11 -15.34 7.78
N ASN A 158 -5.37 -16.31 6.91
CA ASN A 158 -4.42 -17.38 6.66
C ASN A 158 -3.46 -16.97 5.54
N LEU A 159 -2.31 -16.40 5.92
CA LEU A 159 -1.29 -15.92 5.00
C LEU A 159 -0.31 -17.00 4.53
N GLY A 160 -0.50 -18.26 4.95
CA GLY A 160 0.47 -19.34 4.70
C GLY A 160 1.82 -19.14 5.39
N ILE A 161 1.94 -18.14 6.27
CA ILE A 161 3.14 -17.82 7.04
C ILE A 161 3.01 -18.47 8.42
N GLN A 162 3.97 -19.32 8.77
CA GLN A 162 4.12 -19.76 10.15
C GLN A 162 4.91 -18.69 10.90
N ILE A 163 4.22 -17.90 11.72
CA ILE A 163 4.89 -17.03 12.68
C ILE A 163 5.26 -17.93 13.87
N ASP A 164 6.55 -18.20 14.05
CA ASP A 164 7.02 -18.80 15.30
C ASP A 164 6.88 -17.73 16.39
N PRO A 165 6.10 -17.96 17.46
CA PRO A 165 6.05 -17.05 18.61
C PRO A 165 7.42 -16.89 19.30
N GLY A 166 8.41 -17.72 18.98
CA GLY A 166 9.81 -17.55 19.37
C GLY A 166 10.66 -16.71 18.41
N ASP A 167 10.23 -16.52 17.15
CA ASP A 167 10.88 -15.63 16.16
C ASP A 167 10.48 -14.16 16.34
N VAL A 168 9.53 -13.86 17.23
CA VAL A 168 9.33 -12.50 17.75
C VAL A 168 10.37 -12.15 18.83
N ASP A 169 11.63 -12.53 18.59
CA ASP A 169 12.79 -11.78 19.07
C ASP A 169 12.77 -10.40 18.38
N GLY A 170 11.72 -9.61 18.61
CA GLY A 170 11.80 -8.17 18.48
C GLY A 170 13.03 -7.77 19.28
N GLY A 171 13.93 -6.99 18.67
CA GLY A 171 15.34 -6.84 19.07
C GLY A 171 15.64 -6.24 20.46
N GLY A 172 14.75 -6.46 21.44
CA GLY A 172 14.77 -5.91 22.78
C GLY A 172 14.61 -4.39 22.76
N PRO A 173 14.54 -3.76 23.93
CA PRO A 173 14.91 -2.36 24.01
C PRO A 173 16.34 -2.23 23.49
N LEU A 174 16.57 -1.30 22.56
CA LEU A 174 17.91 -0.81 22.25
C LEU A 174 18.03 0.55 22.98
N PRO A 175 18.40 0.56 24.27
CA PRO A 175 18.21 1.74 25.12
C PRO A 175 19.12 2.90 24.72
N GLY A 176 18.65 4.10 25.03
CA GLY A 176 19.36 5.35 24.84
C GLY A 176 19.30 5.87 23.39
N ASP A 177 19.88 7.05 23.21
CA ASP A 177 19.81 7.76 21.93
C ASP A 177 21.09 7.66 21.13
N VAL A 178 20.95 7.91 19.83
CA VAL A 178 22.05 8.34 18.95
C VAL A 178 22.07 9.86 18.86
N GLU A 179 23.26 10.42 18.81
CA GLU A 179 23.47 11.84 18.57
C GLU A 179 23.55 12.10 17.07
N ILE A 180 22.76 13.06 16.61
CA ILE A 180 22.82 13.58 15.25
C ILE A 180 23.44 14.98 15.34
N PRO A 181 24.64 15.21 14.76
CA PRO A 181 25.40 16.46 14.97
C PRO A 181 24.75 17.70 14.33
N GLY A 182 23.66 17.54 13.58
CA GLY A 182 23.03 18.62 12.83
C GLY A 182 23.87 19.06 11.61
N GLY A 183 23.50 20.21 11.05
CA GLY A 183 24.06 20.76 9.81
C GLY A 183 23.05 20.74 8.66
N THR A 184 23.57 20.94 7.44
CA THR A 184 22.75 20.91 6.22
C THR A 184 22.56 19.47 5.76
N LEU A 185 21.32 18.99 5.70
CA LEU A 185 20.94 17.71 5.12
C LEU A 185 20.12 17.93 3.84
N GLN A 186 20.29 17.07 2.84
CA GLN A 186 19.42 17.03 1.67
C GLN A 186 18.18 16.17 2.00
N LEU A 187 17.03 16.81 2.17
CA LEU A 187 15.76 16.14 2.46
C LEU A 187 14.98 15.88 1.16
N GLY A 188 14.54 14.64 0.97
CA GLY A 188 13.82 14.19 -0.22
C GLY A 188 14.70 13.39 -1.18
N SER A 189 14.06 12.81 -2.19
CA SER A 189 14.67 11.90 -3.14
C SER A 189 15.38 12.64 -4.28
N SER A 190 16.41 11.98 -4.82
CA SER A 190 17.20 12.52 -5.93
C SER A 190 16.48 12.35 -7.27
N ALA A 191 16.71 13.28 -8.20
CA ALA A 191 16.16 13.24 -9.56
C ALA A 191 16.65 12.06 -10.42
N ASN A 192 17.68 11.33 -9.98
CA ASN A 192 18.20 10.13 -10.63
C ASN A 192 17.75 8.82 -9.98
N ALA A 193 16.89 8.87 -8.95
CA ALA A 193 16.30 7.67 -8.37
C ALA A 193 15.34 7.03 -9.38
N ALA A 194 15.39 5.70 -9.47
CA ALA A 194 14.62 4.96 -10.47
C ALA A 194 13.10 5.05 -10.28
N PHE A 195 12.65 5.22 -9.04
CA PHE A 195 11.26 5.45 -8.68
C PHE A 195 11.19 6.38 -7.46
N VAL A 196 10.22 7.30 -7.45
CA VAL A 196 10.00 8.25 -6.36
C VAL A 196 8.52 8.66 -6.34
N PHE A 197 7.86 8.53 -5.18
CA PHE A 197 6.53 9.11 -4.97
C PHE A 197 6.55 10.64 -5.03
N ASP A 198 5.44 11.26 -5.38
CA ASP A 198 5.38 12.72 -5.57
C ASP A 198 5.77 13.51 -4.31
N ASN A 199 5.32 13.08 -3.13
CA ASN A 199 5.60 13.69 -1.84
C ASN A 199 7.05 13.56 -1.35
N GLU A 200 7.85 12.69 -1.99
CA GLU A 200 9.28 12.53 -1.72
C GLU A 200 10.15 13.43 -2.62
N LYS A 201 9.56 14.11 -3.61
CA LYS A 201 10.27 14.96 -4.56
C LYS A 201 10.40 16.40 -4.05
N TRP A 202 11.45 17.16 -4.37
CA TRP A 202 12.81 16.72 -4.73
C TRP A 202 13.75 17.13 -3.60
N ALA A 203 14.91 16.48 -3.55
CA ALA A 203 15.96 16.77 -2.57
C ALA A 203 16.26 18.28 -2.46
N HIS A 204 16.13 18.84 -1.26
CA HIS A 204 16.42 20.25 -0.96
C HIS A 204 17.16 20.38 0.38
N PRO A 205 17.99 21.42 0.55
CA PRO A 205 18.75 21.61 1.78
C PRO A 205 17.84 22.01 2.95
N VAL A 206 17.94 21.29 4.06
CA VAL A 206 17.31 21.60 5.34
C VAL A 206 18.39 21.77 6.40
N GLN A 207 18.27 22.83 7.20
CA GLN A 207 19.16 23.07 8.33
C GLN A 207 18.61 22.44 9.59
N LEU A 208 19.38 21.54 10.19
CA LEU A 208 19.04 20.87 11.44
C LEU A 208 20.00 21.29 12.55
N ALA A 209 19.45 21.66 13.70
CA ALA A 209 20.25 21.77 14.92
C ALA A 209 20.70 20.36 15.37
N PRO A 210 21.79 20.24 16.15
CA PRO A 210 22.13 18.96 16.79
C PRO A 210 20.97 18.45 17.65
N PHE A 211 20.66 17.17 17.55
CA PHE A 211 19.59 16.53 18.33
C PHE A 211 19.94 15.07 18.65
N ARG A 212 19.08 14.44 19.47
CA ARG A 212 19.18 13.04 19.84
C ARG A 212 17.88 12.33 19.46
N ILE A 213 17.98 11.09 19.00
CA ILE A 213 16.82 10.23 18.72
C ILE A 213 17.06 8.84 19.29
N ALA A 214 16.03 8.26 19.89
CA ALA A 214 16.08 6.93 20.47
C ALA A 214 16.53 5.90 19.41
N ARG A 215 17.33 4.92 19.83
CA ARG A 215 17.87 3.87 18.94
C ARG A 215 16.83 2.87 18.47
N ALA A 216 15.74 2.73 19.21
CA ALA A 216 14.60 1.89 18.87
C ALA A 216 13.29 2.62 19.23
N ALA A 217 12.18 2.14 18.66
CA ALA A 217 10.85 2.59 19.05
C ALA A 217 10.55 2.22 20.52
N VAL A 218 9.64 2.97 21.14
CA VAL A 218 9.15 2.69 22.50
C VAL A 218 8.53 1.30 22.55
N THR A 219 8.92 0.50 23.54
CA THR A 219 8.41 -0.85 23.76
C THR A 219 7.08 -0.83 24.51
N GLN A 220 6.33 -1.94 24.44
CA GLN A 220 5.09 -2.08 25.20
C GLN A 220 5.32 -2.04 26.73
N ALA A 221 6.48 -2.47 27.20
CA ALA A 221 6.84 -2.39 28.62
C ALA A 221 7.04 -0.94 29.07
N GLU A 222 7.81 -0.14 28.31
CA GLU A 222 8.00 1.29 28.58
C GLU A 222 6.68 2.06 28.48
N TYR A 223 5.80 1.69 27.54
CA TYR A 223 4.47 2.27 27.44
C TYR A 223 3.60 1.93 28.66
N ALA A 224 3.67 0.69 29.17
CA ALA A 224 2.94 0.29 30.37
C ALA A 224 3.40 1.07 31.61
N GLU A 225 4.71 1.33 31.75
CA GLU A 225 5.25 2.18 32.82
C GLU A 225 4.66 3.59 32.80
N PHE A 226 4.48 4.20 31.62
CA PHE A 226 3.80 5.48 31.47
C PHE A 226 2.34 5.43 31.95
N VAL A 227 1.61 4.36 31.62
CA VAL A 227 0.23 4.17 32.06
C VAL A 227 0.15 4.00 33.58
N ASP A 228 0.99 3.15 34.16
CA ASP A 228 1.03 2.86 35.60
C ASP A 228 1.44 4.07 36.43
N ALA A 229 2.26 4.96 35.85
CA ALA A 229 2.60 6.25 36.44
C ALA A 229 1.46 7.29 36.40
N GLY A 230 0.29 6.93 35.86
CA GLY A 230 -0.87 7.83 35.78
C GLY A 230 -0.83 8.80 34.61
N GLY A 231 -0.05 8.51 33.55
CA GLY A 231 0.14 9.42 32.41
C GLY A 231 -1.13 9.81 31.63
N TYR A 232 -2.24 9.10 31.81
CA TYR A 232 -3.56 9.46 31.27
C TYR A 232 -4.47 10.21 32.27
N ALA A 233 -4.07 10.32 33.53
CA ALA A 233 -4.84 10.97 34.59
C ALA A 233 -4.34 12.38 34.92
N GLU A 234 -3.15 12.75 34.42
CA GLU A 234 -2.51 14.05 34.60
C GLU A 234 -2.39 14.77 33.24
N GLU A 235 -3.45 15.51 32.87
CA GLU A 235 -3.45 16.49 31.76
C GLU A 235 -3.23 17.92 32.27
#